data_AF-A0A945CLG9-F1
#
_entry.id   AF-A0A945CLG9-F1
#
_cell.length_a   1.000
_cell.length_b   1.000
_cell.length_c   1.000
_cell.angle_alpha   90.00
_cell.angle_beta   90.00
_cell.angle_gamma   90.00
#
_symmetry.space_group_name_H-M   'P 1'
#
loop_
_entity.id
_entity.type
_entity.pdbx_description
1 polymer ?
#
loop_
_entity_poly.entity_id
_entity_poly.type
_entity_poly.pdbx_seq_one_letter_code
_entity_poly.pdbx_strand_id
1 'polypeptide(L)'
;MTQFDRSAFVDTFVQEAREYLDLLNRGVVELEKNPDDADLLTELLRAAHTLKGSSRMLKFLDINQVAHAVEDILEGIRDGRMEMSAEVGDLFFV
;
A
#
# COMPACT_ATOMS: atom_id res chain seq x y z
N MET A 1 33.77 -9.98 -12.38
CA MET A 1 32.35 -9.57 -12.51
C MET A 1 31.75 -9.69 -11.12
N THR A 2 31.36 -8.57 -10.51
CA THR A 2 30.69 -8.56 -9.20
C THR A 2 29.37 -9.32 -9.32
N GLN A 3 29.19 -10.32 -8.47
CA GLN A 3 27.96 -11.10 -8.39
C GLN A 3 26.84 -10.16 -7.91
N PHE A 4 25.75 -10.09 -8.65
CA PHE A 4 24.57 -9.32 -8.27
C PHE A 4 23.97 -9.95 -7.00
N ASP A 5 24.05 -9.24 -5.88
CA ASP A 5 23.50 -9.69 -4.60
C ASP A 5 22.00 -9.42 -4.56
N ARG A 6 21.24 -10.37 -5.12
CA ARG A 6 19.77 -10.31 -5.13
C ARG A 6 19.20 -10.37 -3.71
N SER A 7 19.87 -11.04 -2.77
CA SER A 7 19.42 -11.17 -1.38
C SER A 7 19.31 -9.82 -0.69
N ALA A 8 20.33 -8.96 -0.81
CA ALA A 8 20.32 -7.64 -0.19
C ALA A 8 19.11 -6.79 -0.64
N PHE A 9 18.76 -6.82 -1.93
CA PHE A 9 17.58 -6.10 -2.43
C PHE A 9 16.26 -6.67 -1.90
N VAL A 10 16.18 -8.00 -1.72
CA VAL A 10 14.99 -8.63 -1.13
C VAL A 10 14.87 -8.26 0.34
N ASP A 11 15.97 -8.23 1.09
CA ASP A 11 15.97 -7.84 2.50
C ASP A 11 15.53 -6.38 2.68
N THR A 12 16.08 -5.47 1.86
CA THR A 12 15.64 -4.06 1.82
C THR A 12 14.16 -3.96 1.49
N PHE A 13 13.69 -4.65 0.45
CA PHE A 13 12.28 -4.65 0.10
C PHE A 13 11.38 -5.15 1.23
N VAL A 14 11.75 -6.24 1.91
CA VAL A 14 10.95 -6.78 3.02
C VAL A 14 10.90 -5.79 4.18
N GLN A 15 11.99 -5.08 4.47
CA GLN A 15 12.01 -4.06 5.50
C GLN A 15 11.08 -2.88 5.14
N GLU A 16 11.27 -2.29 3.95
CA GLU A 16 10.45 -1.17 3.48
C GLU A 16 8.97 -1.55 3.38
N ALA A 17 8.66 -2.76 2.86
CA ALA A 17 7.30 -3.25 2.75
C ALA A 17 6.61 -3.34 4.12
N ARG A 18 7.33 -3.74 5.18
CA ARG A 18 6.77 -3.77 6.54
C ARG A 18 6.44 -2.37 7.05
N GLU A 19 7.29 -1.39 6.77
CA GLU A 19 7.05 0.00 7.15
C GLU A 19 5.82 0.57 6.41
N TYR A 20 5.68 0.29 5.12
CA TYR A 20 4.50 0.70 4.36
C TYR A 20 3.22 -0.01 4.80
N LEU A 21 3.29 -1.31 5.11
CA LEU A 21 2.13 -2.05 5.63
C LEU A 21 1.69 -1.54 7.00
N ASP A 22 2.62 -1.21 7.89
CA ASP A 22 2.29 -0.61 9.19
C ASP A 22 1.62 0.76 9.02
N LEU A 23 2.09 1.58 8.07
CA LEU A 23 1.48 2.86 7.74
C LEU A 23 0.07 2.69 7.16
N LEU A 24 -0.09 1.79 6.19
CA LEU A 24 -1.38 1.47 5.58
C LEU A 24 -2.38 0.99 6.62
N ASN A 25 -1.99 0.04 7.48
CA ASN A 25 -2.84 -0.50 8.54
C ASN A 25 -3.32 0.58 9.50
N ARG A 26 -2.42 1.44 9.98
CA ARG A 26 -2.80 2.50 10.92
C ARG A 26 -3.66 3.57 10.24
N GLY A 27 -3.31 3.96 9.02
CA GLY A 27 -4.03 5.01 8.33
C GLY A 27 -5.40 4.56 7.82
N VAL A 28 -5.61 3.29 7.45
CA VAL A 28 -6.95 2.79 7.12
C VAL A 28 -7.90 2.91 8.33
N VAL A 29 -7.45 2.49 9.52
CA VAL A 29 -8.23 2.62 10.77
C VAL A 29 -8.53 4.08 11.11
N GLU A 30 -7.62 4.99 10.79
CA GLU A 30 -7.86 6.42 11.04
C GLU A 30 -8.78 7.03 9.98
N LEU A 31 -8.65 6.60 8.73
CA LEU A 31 -9.49 7.02 7.63
C LEU A 31 -10.93 6.53 7.79
N GLU A 32 -11.17 5.40 8.45
CA GLU A 32 -12.51 4.97 8.87
C GLU A 32 -13.21 5.99 9.79
N LYS A 33 -12.44 6.69 10.64
CA LYS A 33 -12.97 7.69 11.57
C LYS A 33 -13.09 9.06 10.90
N ASN A 34 -12.15 9.38 10.02
CA ASN A 34 -11.98 10.68 9.38
C ASN A 34 -11.84 10.50 7.85
N PRO A 35 -12.91 10.09 7.14
CA PRO A 35 -12.85 9.68 5.73
C PRO A 35 -12.51 10.83 4.76
N ASP A 36 -12.72 12.08 5.18
CA ASP A 36 -12.44 13.28 4.40
C ASP A 36 -11.00 13.81 4.60
N ASP A 37 -10.14 13.09 5.34
CA ASP A 37 -8.74 13.46 5.54
C ASP A 37 -7.92 13.24 4.26
N ALA A 38 -7.88 14.28 3.43
CA ALA A 38 -7.20 14.28 2.14
C ALA A 38 -5.67 14.12 2.26
N ASP A 39 -5.08 14.61 3.36
CA ASP A 39 -3.63 14.49 3.60
C ASP A 39 -3.28 13.04 3.94
N LEU A 40 -4.06 12.40 4.81
CA LEU A 40 -3.95 10.98 5.12
C LEU A 40 -4.16 10.11 3.88
N LEU A 41 -5.22 10.35 3.09
CA LEU A 41 -5.45 9.65 1.83
C LEU A 41 -4.25 9.75 0.87
N THR A 42 -3.66 10.94 0.76
CA THR A 42 -2.49 11.17 -0.08
C THR A 42 -1.27 10.39 0.41
N GLU A 43 -1.06 10.33 1.72
CA GLU A 43 0.02 9.55 2.34
C GLU A 43 -0.15 8.05 2.06
N LEU A 44 -1.36 7.51 2.27
CA LEU A 44 -1.68 6.10 2.04
C LEU A 44 -1.51 5.69 0.57
N LEU A 45 -1.98 6.54 -0.36
CA LEU A 45 -1.80 6.31 -1.78
C LEU A 45 -0.33 6.23 -2.17
N ARG A 46 0.52 7.11 -1.62
CA ARG A 46 1.96 7.10 -1.88
C ARG A 46 2.62 5.83 -1.34
N ALA A 47 2.20 5.35 -0.16
CA ALA A 47 2.69 4.10 0.41
C ALA A 47 2.32 2.90 -0.48
N ALA A 48 1.05 2.79 -0.88
CA ALA A 48 0.58 1.74 -1.78
C ALA A 48 1.29 1.77 -3.15
N HIS A 49 1.43 2.97 -3.74
CA HIS A 49 2.12 3.16 -5.01
C HIS A 49 3.59 2.75 -4.95
N THR A 50 4.27 3.08 -3.85
CA THR A 50 5.67 2.71 -3.64
C THR A 50 5.82 1.20 -3.48
N LEU A 51 4.96 0.56 -2.68
CA LEU A 51 4.94 -0.89 -2.52
C LEU A 51 4.65 -1.62 -3.86
N LYS A 52 3.72 -1.10 -4.67
CA LYS A 52 3.43 -1.58 -6.03
C LYS A 52 4.67 -1.45 -6.93
N GLY A 53 5.33 -0.30 -6.92
CA GLY A 53 6.53 -0.04 -7.71
C GLY A 53 7.69 -0.97 -7.35
N SER A 54 8.02 -1.06 -6.07
CA SER A 54 9.13 -1.88 -5.56
C SER A 54 8.91 -3.37 -5.79
N SER A 55 7.67 -3.87 -5.60
CA SER A 55 7.33 -5.27 -5.90
C SER A 55 7.45 -5.60 -7.39
N ARG A 56 7.07 -4.67 -8.28
CA ARG A 56 7.25 -4.82 -9.74
C ARG A 56 8.72 -4.91 -10.13
N MET A 57 9.58 -4.07 -9.54
CA MET A 57 11.02 -4.07 -9.82
C MET A 57 11.69 -5.42 -9.49
N LEU A 58 11.27 -6.06 -8.40
CA LEU A 58 11.76 -7.38 -7.97
C LEU A 58 11.03 -8.57 -8.62
N LYS A 59 10.04 -8.30 -9.47
CA LYS A 59 9.16 -9.29 -10.13
C LYS A 59 8.32 -10.10 -9.14
N PHE A 60 7.96 -9.51 -8.01
CA PHE A 60 7.00 -10.08 -7.06
C PHE A 60 5.59 -9.76 -7.52
N LEU A 61 5.12 -10.50 -8.53
CA LEU A 61 3.88 -10.22 -9.25
C LEU A 61 2.63 -10.32 -8.35
N ASP A 62 2.60 -11.30 -7.45
CA ASP A 62 1.46 -11.48 -6.53
C ASP A 62 1.35 -10.28 -5.57
N ILE A 63 2.47 -9.82 -5.00
CA ILE A 63 2.50 -8.63 -4.14
C ILE A 63 2.12 -7.38 -4.93
N ASN A 64 2.62 -7.26 -6.16
CA ASN A 64 2.28 -6.14 -7.03
C ASN A 64 0.78 -6.07 -7.31
N GLN A 65 0.12 -7.21 -7.53
CA GLN A 65 -1.31 -7.27 -7.79
C GLN A 65 -2.13 -6.84 -6.57
N VAL A 66 -1.76 -7.30 -5.37
CA VAL A 66 -2.43 -6.88 -4.13
C VAL A 66 -2.21 -5.38 -3.86
N ALA A 67 -0.98 -4.89 -3.98
CA ALA A 67 -0.67 -3.47 -3.79
C ALA A 67 -1.42 -2.56 -4.79
N HIS A 68 -1.63 -3.05 -6.02
CA HIS A 68 -2.45 -2.35 -7.01
C HIS A 68 -3.91 -2.27 -6.59
N ALA A 69 -4.51 -3.36 -6.10
CA ALA A 69 -5.88 -3.35 -5.61
C ALA A 69 -6.08 -2.39 -4.42
N VAL A 70 -5.09 -2.34 -3.51
CA VAL A 70 -5.05 -1.36 -2.39
C VAL A 70 -5.04 0.07 -2.93
N GLU A 71 -4.19 0.37 -3.92
CA GLU A 71 -4.12 1.69 -4.56
C GLU A 71 -5.45 2.06 -5.24
N ASP A 72 -6.06 1.14 -5.98
CA ASP A 72 -7.34 1.36 -6.68
C ASP A 72 -8.49 1.71 -5.71
N ILE A 73 -8.54 1.06 -4.54
CA ILE A 73 -9.55 1.35 -3.51
C ILE A 73 -9.32 2.75 -2.94
N LEU A 74 -8.08 3.09 -2.57
CA LEU A 74 -7.74 4.41 -2.03
C LEU A 74 -7.99 5.54 -3.05
N GLU A 75 -7.73 5.30 -4.34
CA GLU A 75 -8.07 6.24 -5.41
C GLU A 75 -9.59 6.38 -5.56
N GLY A 76 -10.32 5.27 -5.45
CA GLY A 76 -11.78 5.27 -5.44
C GLY A 76 -12.35 6.16 -4.33
N ILE A 77 -11.77 6.09 -3.14
CA ILE A 77 -12.17 6.92 -1.99
C ILE A 77 -11.82 8.39 -2.24
N ARG A 78 -10.58 8.69 -2.64
CA ARG A 78 -10.13 10.07 -2.95
C ARG A 78 -10.99 10.73 -4.03
N ASP A 79 -11.36 9.99 -5.06
CA ASP A 79 -12.12 10.51 -6.19
C ASP A 79 -13.63 10.56 -5.92
N GLY A 80 -14.10 10.15 -4.72
CA GLY A 80 -15.52 10.07 -4.37
C GLY A 80 -16.31 9.00 -5.14
N ARG A 81 -15.62 8.02 -5.73
CA ARG A 81 -16.22 6.86 -6.41
C ARG A 81 -16.57 5.74 -5.44
N MET A 82 -15.96 5.74 -4.25
CA MET A 82 -16.23 4.85 -3.13
C MET A 82 -16.31 5.67 -1.85
N GLU A 83 -17.14 5.23 -0.90
CA GLU A 83 -17.17 5.78 0.45
C GLU A 83 -16.37 4.87 1.37
N MET A 84 -15.57 5.44 2.27
CA MET A 84 -14.89 4.67 3.31
C MET A 84 -15.94 4.20 4.34
N SER A 85 -15.93 2.89 4.62
CA SER A 85 -16.75 2.24 5.65
C SER A 85 -15.94 1.15 6.34
N ALA A 86 -16.43 0.63 7.47
CA ALA A 86 -15.79 -0.49 8.16
C ALA A 86 -15.64 -1.72 7.26
N GLU A 87 -16.64 -2.02 6.43
CA GLU A 87 -16.59 -3.13 5.48
C GLU A 87 -15.52 -2.93 4.40
N VAL A 88 -15.28 -1.69 3.98
CA VAL A 88 -14.20 -1.35 3.04
C VAL A 88 -12.84 -1.44 3.73
N GLY A 89 -12.72 -0.95 4.96
CA GLY A 89 -11.51 -1.03 5.78
C GLY A 89 -11.09 -2.47 6.07
N ASP A 90 -12.04 -3.36 6.39
CA ASP A 90 -11.81 -4.78 6.63
C ASP A 90 -11.15 -5.49 5.43
N LEU A 91 -11.37 -5.02 4.19
CA LEU A 91 -10.71 -5.57 2.99
C LEU A 91 -9.18 -5.40 3.00
N PHE A 92 -8.65 -4.49 3.81
CA PHE A 92 -7.21 -4.25 3.94
C PHE A 92 -6.54 -5.21 4.94
N PHE A 93 -7.30 -5.92 5.78
CA PHE A 93 -6.78 -6.71 6.91
C PHE A 93 -6.93 -8.25 6.75
N VAL A 94 -7.01 -8.75 5.52
CA VAL A 94 -7.21 -10.17 5.18
C VAL A 94 -6.07 -11.10 5.60
#